data_AF-A0AB33F0H8-F1
#
_entry.id   AF-A0AB33F0H8-F1
#
_cell.length_a   1.000
_cell.length_b   1.000
_cell.length_c   1.000
_cell.angle_alpha   90.00
_cell.angle_beta   90.00
_cell.angle_gamma   90.00
#
_symmetry.space_group_name_H-M   'P 1'
#
loop_
_entity.id
_entity.type
_entity.pdbx_description
1 polymer ?
#
loop_
_entity_poly.entity_id
_entity_poly.type
_entity_poly.pdbx_seq_one_letter_code
_entity_poly.pdbx_strand_id
1 'polypeptide(L)'
;MAAGGGAWAVAPTASADDAPRITQLAGVTEGATLSGTARIEARTSGTVDRVEFSLSGASTATWTERDAPYYFLGNNGTVVPGWNAAAAPDGAYTLAVRAIGPGGTAQQTVRFTVGQRVGAPGATPATGGDVSAANPSVSNGVATFTANKAIGKLSVPDSWTEIVIGAGVTLKGNFFIPANRTKALTITGRDKQTSQLTGDGPHVKDYARAGVTTEAKIKLTLRTYTSVNPRFYHMWAKNAHVVMSGMRYLDTRDLGSNNSDGFSGGDDSLIENTLIDTWDDSAKLYTGDLTIRDTTIVHNRNGAPIQMAWGDYGKGTAILDGLTVISNSSDGYNQGVFSWAGGTQADTRTIRIVGAGFVRKVNPGMVEAPLYAFKDGVKNKTIRVEGGDCAVVRSTSANTVQGVNTSGNKVVVTGCE
;
A
#
# COMPACT_ATOMS: atom_id res chain seq x y z
N MET A 1 2.00 74.94 13.62
CA MET A 1 0.73 74.21 13.40
C MET A 1 1.00 73.22 12.28
N ALA A 2 1.05 71.91 12.47
CA ALA A 2 -0.01 71.05 12.98
C ALA A 2 0.57 69.87 13.80
N ALA A 3 -0.18 69.45 14.82
CA ALA A 3 0.08 68.29 15.64
C ALA A 3 -0.53 67.05 14.97
N GLY A 4 0.27 66.01 14.74
CA GLY A 4 -0.21 64.68 14.36
C GLY A 4 -0.34 63.83 15.62
N GLY A 5 -1.58 63.60 16.07
CA GLY A 5 -1.89 62.76 17.22
C GLY A 5 -1.54 61.29 16.94
N GLY A 6 -0.68 60.72 17.77
CA GLY A 6 -0.45 59.29 17.83
C GLY A 6 -1.67 58.60 18.46
N ALA A 7 -2.43 57.88 17.63
CA ALA A 7 -3.42 56.94 18.12
C ALA A 7 -2.68 55.74 18.73
N TRP A 8 -2.71 55.62 20.05
CA TRP A 8 -2.38 54.37 20.72
C TRP A 8 -3.44 53.35 20.35
N ALA A 9 -3.09 52.43 19.45
CA ALA A 9 -3.93 51.28 19.17
C ALA A 9 -4.01 50.43 20.44
N VAL A 10 -5.17 50.45 21.09
CA VAL A 10 -5.52 49.48 22.11
C VAL A 10 -5.58 48.14 21.38
N ALA A 11 -4.62 47.26 21.66
CA ALA A 11 -4.63 45.90 21.14
C ALA A 11 -5.96 45.26 21.58
N PRO A 12 -6.73 44.63 20.67
CA PRO A 12 -7.92 43.93 21.07
C PRO A 12 -7.52 42.81 22.03
N THR A 13 -7.86 42.98 23.31
CA THR A 13 -7.89 41.86 24.25
C THR A 13 -8.91 40.88 23.70
N ALA A 14 -8.45 39.70 23.28
CA ALA A 14 -9.31 38.61 22.85
C ALA A 14 -10.47 38.48 23.84
N SER A 15 -11.70 38.52 23.32
CA SER A 15 -12.88 38.28 24.15
C SER A 15 -12.73 36.91 24.83
N ALA A 16 -13.19 36.76 26.07
CA ALA A 16 -13.17 35.46 26.77
C ALA A 16 -13.94 34.35 26.01
N ASP A 17 -14.77 34.73 25.03
CA ASP A 17 -15.49 33.85 24.11
C ASP A 17 -14.61 33.31 22.95
N ASP A 18 -13.47 33.94 22.66
CA ASP A 18 -12.54 33.49 21.62
C ASP A 18 -11.46 32.53 22.14
N ALA A 19 -11.34 32.37 23.46
CA ALA A 19 -10.38 31.46 24.07
C ALA A 19 -10.68 29.99 23.68
N PRO A 20 -9.67 29.21 23.27
CA PRO A 20 -9.88 27.83 22.87
C PRO A 20 -10.41 27.01 24.05
N ARG A 21 -11.43 26.18 23.79
CA ARG A 21 -11.99 25.23 24.76
C ARG A 21 -12.10 23.85 24.12
N ILE A 22 -11.88 22.80 24.91
CA ILE A 22 -12.22 21.43 24.54
C ILE A 22 -13.59 21.15 25.15
N THR A 23 -14.61 20.96 24.31
CA THR A 23 -16.00 20.76 24.74
C THR A 23 -16.32 19.28 24.93
N GLN A 24 -15.65 18.39 24.19
CA GLN A 24 -15.82 16.94 24.31
C GLN A 24 -14.61 16.19 23.73
N LEU A 25 -14.22 15.10 24.38
CA LEU A 25 -13.42 14.04 23.77
C LEU A 25 -14.33 12.88 23.35
N ALA A 26 -14.47 12.65 22.05
CA ALA A 26 -15.27 11.54 21.51
C ALA A 26 -14.36 10.36 21.15
N GLY A 27 -14.92 9.14 21.14
CA GLY A 27 -14.17 7.92 20.80
C GLY A 27 -13.35 7.31 21.94
N VAL A 28 -13.29 7.94 23.11
CA VAL A 28 -12.68 7.42 24.35
C VAL A 28 -13.30 8.11 25.57
N THR A 29 -13.45 7.39 26.69
CA THR A 29 -13.97 7.92 27.96
C THR A 29 -13.11 7.46 29.15
N GLU A 30 -13.17 8.18 30.27
CA GLU A 30 -12.38 7.86 31.47
C GLU A 30 -12.70 6.45 31.97
N GLY A 31 -11.67 5.66 32.24
CA GLY A 31 -11.77 4.29 32.74
C GLY A 31 -12.18 3.25 31.70
N ALA A 32 -12.38 3.62 30.43
CA ALA A 32 -12.78 2.67 29.39
C ALA A 32 -11.70 1.61 29.12
N THR A 33 -12.12 0.46 28.59
CA THR A 33 -11.20 -0.54 28.00
C THR A 33 -11.39 -0.54 26.49
N LEU A 34 -10.31 -0.28 25.75
CA LEU A 34 -10.29 -0.27 24.29
C LEU A 34 -9.63 -1.55 23.77
N SER A 35 -10.19 -2.10 22.69
CA SER A 35 -9.71 -3.35 22.07
C SER A 35 -9.82 -3.34 20.54
N GLY A 36 -9.96 -2.15 19.93
CA GLY A 36 -10.19 -1.96 18.49
C GLY A 36 -9.76 -0.57 18.03
N THR A 37 -10.13 -0.16 16.82
CA THR A 37 -9.82 1.20 16.35
C THR A 37 -10.69 2.24 17.06
N ALA A 38 -10.04 3.14 17.80
CA ALA A 38 -10.66 4.28 18.45
C ALA A 38 -10.49 5.53 17.58
N ARG A 39 -11.60 6.11 17.10
CA ARG A 39 -11.59 7.40 16.39
C ARG A 39 -11.71 8.51 17.40
N ILE A 40 -10.58 8.92 17.95
CA ILE A 40 -10.54 9.90 19.03
C ILE A 40 -10.59 11.31 18.41
N GLU A 41 -11.67 12.02 18.70
CA GLU A 41 -11.93 13.40 18.22
C GLU A 41 -11.87 14.36 19.40
N ALA A 42 -11.15 15.47 19.22
CA ALA A 42 -11.24 16.61 20.12
C ALA A 42 -12.21 17.64 19.54
N ARG A 43 -13.40 17.73 20.13
CA ARG A 43 -14.37 18.76 19.78
C ARG A 43 -14.06 20.01 20.57
N THR A 44 -13.99 21.13 19.86
CA THR A 44 -13.54 22.39 20.43
C THR A 44 -14.53 23.53 20.17
N SER A 45 -14.40 24.61 20.93
CA SER A 45 -15.02 25.90 20.66
C SER A 45 -14.01 27.03 20.88
N GLY A 46 -14.34 28.26 20.46
CA GLY A 46 -13.39 29.37 20.39
C GLY A 46 -12.47 29.26 19.18
N THR A 47 -11.44 30.12 19.11
CA THR A 47 -10.46 30.09 18.01
C THR A 47 -9.32 29.14 18.36
N VAL A 48 -9.12 28.11 17.52
CA VAL A 48 -8.12 27.05 17.70
C VAL A 48 -7.21 26.98 16.47
N ASP A 49 -5.92 27.19 16.67
CA ASP A 49 -4.90 27.06 15.62
C ASP A 49 -4.49 25.60 15.41
N ARG A 50 -4.48 24.81 16.49
CA ARG A 50 -4.15 23.39 16.46
C ARG A 50 -4.59 22.66 17.74
N VAL A 51 -4.70 21.35 17.64
CA VAL A 51 -4.86 20.44 18.77
C VAL A 51 -3.69 19.48 18.83
N GLU A 52 -3.05 19.41 19.97
CA GLU A 52 -1.96 18.49 20.26
C GLU A 52 -2.48 17.33 21.10
N PHE A 53 -2.20 16.11 20.66
CA PHE A 53 -2.52 14.86 21.35
C PHE A 53 -1.22 14.24 21.85
N SER A 54 -1.19 13.83 23.11
CA SER A 54 -0.06 13.15 23.75
C SER A 54 -0.56 11.92 24.49
N LEU A 55 -0.31 10.76 23.91
CA LEU A 55 -0.59 9.45 24.48
C LEU A 55 0.64 8.95 25.25
N SER A 56 0.45 8.52 26.49
CA SER A 56 1.47 7.91 27.33
C SER A 56 0.93 6.69 28.07
N GLY A 57 1.81 5.83 28.59
CA GLY A 57 1.47 4.57 29.24
C GLY A 57 2.28 3.42 28.68
N ALA A 58 1.62 2.28 28.39
CA ALA A 58 2.27 1.09 27.84
C ALA A 58 2.88 1.29 26.44
N SER A 59 2.45 2.32 25.70
CA SER A 59 3.20 2.91 24.59
C SER A 59 2.97 4.42 24.55
N THR A 60 3.82 5.12 23.78
CA THR A 60 3.74 6.57 23.64
C THR A 60 3.52 6.97 22.19
N ALA A 61 2.72 8.01 21.97
CA ALA A 61 2.50 8.60 20.65
C ALA A 61 2.14 10.07 20.82
N THR A 62 2.58 10.92 19.90
CA THR A 62 2.19 12.33 19.85
C THR A 62 1.67 12.67 18.47
N TRP A 63 0.71 13.59 18.39
CA TRP A 63 0.15 14.06 17.13
C TRP A 63 -0.25 15.53 17.25
N THR A 64 -0.01 16.30 16.19
CA THR A 64 -0.50 17.67 16.07
C THR A 64 -1.45 17.75 14.90
N GLU A 65 -2.71 18.05 15.17
CA GLU A 65 -3.73 18.29 14.14
C GLU A 65 -3.98 19.78 14.00
N ARG A 66 -3.92 20.29 12.77
CA ARG A 66 -4.10 21.71 12.45
C ARG A 66 -5.42 21.97 11.74
N ASP A 67 -6.03 20.93 11.19
CA ASP A 67 -7.25 21.04 10.40
C ASP A 67 -8.45 20.46 11.16
N ALA A 68 -9.46 21.29 11.40
CA ALA A 68 -10.73 20.82 11.96
C ALA A 68 -11.46 19.93 10.93
N PRO A 69 -12.12 18.83 11.33
CA PRO A 69 -12.27 18.31 12.70
C PRO A 69 -10.99 17.66 13.27
N TYR A 70 -10.65 17.94 14.54
CA TYR A 70 -9.37 17.55 15.11
C TYR A 70 -9.36 16.09 15.59
N TYR A 71 -8.75 15.20 14.81
CA TYR A 71 -8.62 13.78 15.13
C TYR A 71 -7.20 13.38 15.55
N PHE A 72 -7.10 12.49 16.54
CA PHE A 72 -5.83 11.86 16.89
C PHE A 72 -5.35 10.97 15.72
N LEU A 73 -4.11 11.21 15.27
CA LEU A 73 -3.49 10.59 14.09
C LEU A 73 -4.08 11.00 12.73
N GLY A 74 -4.72 12.17 12.69
CA GLY A 74 -5.02 12.83 11.42
C GLY A 74 -6.48 12.72 10.98
N ASN A 75 -6.88 13.68 10.17
CA ASN A 75 -7.96 13.52 9.20
C ASN A 75 -7.41 13.85 7.80
N ASN A 76 -7.85 13.15 6.76
CA ASN A 76 -7.41 13.43 5.38
C ASN A 76 -8.57 13.99 4.54
N GLY A 77 -9.45 14.79 5.15
CA GLY A 77 -10.64 15.38 4.53
C GLY A 77 -11.80 14.41 4.18
N THR A 78 -11.53 13.14 3.86
CA THR A 78 -12.56 12.14 3.50
C THR A 78 -12.54 10.87 4.35
N VAL A 79 -11.48 10.65 5.12
CA VAL A 79 -11.28 9.46 5.95
C VAL A 79 -10.66 9.86 7.28
N VAL A 80 -11.17 9.28 8.37
CA VAL A 80 -10.62 9.37 9.72
C VAL A 80 -10.04 7.99 10.07
N PRO A 81 -8.70 7.81 9.97
CA PRO A 81 -8.04 6.51 10.16
C PRO A 81 -8.31 5.89 11.54
N GLY A 82 -8.29 6.73 12.58
CA GLY A 82 -8.41 6.32 13.98
C GLY A 82 -7.15 5.64 14.52
N TRP A 83 -7.03 5.60 15.84
CA TRP A 83 -5.92 4.93 16.52
C TRP A 83 -6.27 3.46 16.79
N ASN A 84 -5.41 2.54 16.33
CA ASN A 84 -5.64 1.12 16.49
C ASN A 84 -5.21 0.63 17.90
N ALA A 85 -6.13 0.69 18.87
CA ALA A 85 -5.86 0.21 20.21
C ALA A 85 -5.60 -1.30 20.26
N ALA A 86 -6.13 -2.09 19.31
CA ALA A 86 -5.88 -3.53 19.25
C ALA A 86 -4.43 -3.90 18.91
N ALA A 87 -3.67 -2.97 18.31
CA ALA A 87 -2.26 -3.15 17.99
C ALA A 87 -1.34 -2.49 19.02
N ALA A 88 -1.89 -1.74 19.97
CA ALA A 88 -1.12 -1.14 21.06
C ALA A 88 -0.85 -2.19 22.15
N PRO A 89 0.29 -2.14 22.86
CA PRO A 89 0.54 -2.99 24.02
C PRO A 89 -0.59 -2.91 25.05
N ASP A 90 -1.01 -4.05 25.60
CA ASP A 90 -1.97 -4.08 26.72
C ASP A 90 -1.41 -3.28 27.91
N GLY A 91 -2.27 -2.55 28.59
CA GLY A 91 -1.90 -1.78 29.76
C GLY A 91 -2.71 -0.50 29.93
N ALA A 92 -2.33 0.29 30.94
CA ALA A 92 -2.93 1.59 31.20
C ALA A 92 -2.35 2.66 30.26
N TYR A 93 -3.23 3.53 29.78
CA TYR A 93 -2.91 4.65 28.91
C TYR A 93 -3.52 5.94 29.46
N THR A 94 -2.81 7.04 29.23
CA THR A 94 -3.27 8.40 29.48
C THR A 94 -3.13 9.19 28.18
N LEU A 95 -4.23 9.75 27.69
CA LEU A 95 -4.23 10.66 26.55
C LEU A 95 -4.48 12.09 27.07
N ALA A 96 -3.47 12.94 26.94
CA ALA A 96 -3.59 14.38 27.14
C ALA A 96 -3.87 15.06 25.80
N VAL A 97 -4.86 15.96 25.78
CA VAL A 97 -5.28 16.72 24.60
C VAL A 97 -5.21 18.20 24.92
N ARG A 98 -4.53 18.97 24.08
CA ARG A 98 -4.29 20.40 24.30
C ARG A 98 -4.70 21.20 23.07
N ALA A 99 -5.74 22.03 23.21
CA ALA A 99 -6.18 22.96 22.17
C ALA A 99 -5.48 24.31 22.36
N ILE A 100 -4.86 24.82 21.31
CA ILE A 100 -4.03 26.04 21.34
C ILE A 100 -4.57 27.02 20.31
N GLY A 101 -4.71 28.27 20.71
CA GLY A 101 -5.12 29.37 19.83
C GLY A 101 -4.67 30.73 20.37
N PRO A 102 -5.00 31.82 19.67
CA PRO A 102 -4.54 33.17 20.04
C PRO A 102 -5.05 33.63 21.41
N GLY A 103 -6.20 33.12 21.86
CA GLY A 103 -6.78 33.41 23.17
C GLY A 103 -6.24 32.57 24.33
N GLY A 104 -5.28 31.66 24.09
CA GLY A 104 -4.63 30.87 25.13
C GLY A 104 -4.59 29.37 24.86
N THR A 105 -4.72 28.55 25.90
CA THR A 105 -4.62 27.09 25.80
C THR A 105 -5.63 26.42 26.73
N ALA A 106 -6.32 25.38 26.23
CA ALA A 106 -7.14 24.49 27.04
C ALA A 106 -6.59 23.07 26.99
N GLN A 107 -6.72 22.33 28.09
CA GLN A 107 -6.24 20.97 28.21
C GLN A 107 -7.28 20.06 28.86
N GLN A 108 -7.41 18.85 28.33
CA GLN A 108 -8.17 17.76 28.92
C GLN A 108 -7.31 16.50 28.94
N THR A 109 -7.60 15.58 29.86
CA THR A 109 -6.93 14.29 29.94
C THR A 109 -7.97 13.21 30.13
N VAL A 110 -7.74 12.06 29.50
CA VAL A 110 -8.53 10.85 29.66
C VAL A 110 -7.61 9.66 29.90
N ARG A 111 -7.95 8.82 30.87
CA ARG A 111 -7.26 7.57 31.17
C ARG A 111 -8.12 6.40 30.75
N PHE A 112 -7.51 5.41 30.14
CA PHE A 112 -8.19 4.19 29.71
C PHE A 112 -7.21 3.03 29.74
N THR A 113 -7.73 1.83 29.53
CA THR A 113 -6.93 0.61 29.41
C THR A 113 -7.01 0.10 27.99
N VAL A 114 -5.91 -0.41 27.46
CA VAL A 114 -5.94 -1.32 26.32
C VAL A 114 -5.87 -2.71 26.92
N GLY A 115 -6.87 -3.51 26.62
CA GLY A 115 -6.92 -4.88 27.09
C GLY A 115 -7.70 -5.72 26.11
N GLN A 116 -7.06 -6.74 25.56
CA GLN A 116 -7.77 -7.84 24.95
C GLN A 116 -8.65 -8.47 26.04
N ARG A 117 -9.97 -8.34 25.96
CA ARG A 117 -10.87 -9.09 26.86
C ARG A 117 -10.74 -10.58 26.57
N VAL A 118 -9.76 -11.23 27.19
CA VAL A 118 -9.84 -12.63 27.59
C VAL A 118 -10.64 -12.62 28.89
N GLY A 119 -11.80 -13.27 28.89
CA GLY A 119 -12.73 -13.27 30.03
C GLY A 119 -12.06 -13.68 31.35
N ALA A 120 -12.43 -12.99 32.43
CA ALA A 120 -12.09 -13.40 33.78
C ALA A 120 -12.86 -14.68 34.19
N PRO A 121 -12.33 -15.50 35.12
CA PRO A 121 -12.72 -16.89 35.32
C PRO A 121 -13.89 -17.07 36.30
N GLY A 122 -14.77 -18.03 36.01
CA GLY A 122 -15.82 -18.51 36.91
C GLY A 122 -16.41 -19.86 36.50
N ALA A 123 -15.96 -20.92 37.18
CA ALA A 123 -16.54 -22.27 37.37
C ALA A 123 -16.93 -23.16 36.16
N THR A 124 -16.14 -24.22 35.97
CA THR A 124 -16.45 -25.52 35.30
C THR A 124 -17.49 -26.32 36.12
N PRO A 125 -18.06 -27.47 35.65
CA PRO A 125 -17.91 -28.16 34.35
C PRO A 125 -19.20 -28.78 33.73
N ALA A 126 -19.21 -28.99 32.40
CA ALA A 126 -19.77 -30.21 31.79
C ALA A 126 -19.52 -30.27 30.26
N THR A 127 -18.72 -31.26 29.87
CA THR A 127 -18.82 -32.12 28.67
C THR A 127 -19.35 -31.56 27.36
N GLY A 128 -18.49 -31.63 26.33
CA GLY A 128 -18.89 -32.05 24.99
C GLY A 128 -18.73 -30.98 23.91
N GLY A 129 -17.66 -31.11 23.12
CA GLY A 129 -17.55 -30.46 21.82
C GLY A 129 -16.23 -29.74 21.62
N ASP A 130 -15.28 -30.42 20.98
CA ASP A 130 -14.20 -29.76 20.25
C ASP A 130 -14.81 -28.78 19.24
N VAL A 131 -14.87 -27.49 19.59
CA VAL A 131 -15.08 -26.44 18.60
C VAL A 131 -13.74 -26.16 17.96
N SER A 132 -13.45 -26.93 16.91
CA SER A 132 -12.41 -26.68 15.92
C SER A 132 -12.24 -25.18 15.66
N ALA A 133 -11.01 -24.68 15.84
CA ALA A 133 -10.59 -23.32 15.48
C ALA A 133 -10.77 -23.12 13.95
N ALA A 134 -11.98 -22.67 13.58
CA ALA A 134 -12.61 -22.96 12.31
C ALA A 134 -11.77 -22.62 11.07
N ASN A 135 -11.59 -23.62 10.20
CA ASN A 135 -11.30 -23.46 8.77
C ASN A 135 -12.29 -22.47 8.11
N PRO A 136 -11.99 -21.87 6.95
CA PRO A 136 -12.96 -21.01 6.29
C PRO A 136 -14.30 -21.74 6.15
N SER A 137 -15.40 -21.03 6.27
CA SER A 137 -16.70 -21.60 5.93
C SER A 137 -16.75 -21.79 4.43
N VAL A 138 -16.93 -23.02 3.96
CA VAL A 138 -16.99 -23.34 2.53
C VAL A 138 -18.41 -23.73 2.18
N SER A 139 -19.03 -23.00 1.25
CA SER A 139 -20.34 -23.35 0.68
C SER A 139 -20.32 -23.12 -0.82
N ASN A 140 -20.76 -24.12 -1.59
CA ASN A 140 -20.81 -24.07 -3.06
C ASN A 140 -19.50 -23.60 -3.72
N GLY A 141 -18.35 -24.03 -3.19
CA GLY A 141 -17.04 -23.67 -3.70
C GLY A 141 -16.53 -22.29 -3.26
N VAL A 142 -17.27 -21.55 -2.43
CA VAL A 142 -16.86 -20.25 -1.88
C VAL A 142 -16.32 -20.43 -0.48
N ALA A 143 -15.01 -20.22 -0.29
CA ALA A 143 -14.37 -20.21 1.01
C ALA A 143 -14.36 -18.81 1.61
N THR A 144 -15.06 -18.60 2.72
CA THR A 144 -15.17 -17.30 3.38
C THR A 144 -14.43 -17.28 4.71
N PHE A 145 -13.58 -16.27 4.88
CA PHE A 145 -12.91 -15.96 6.13
C PHE A 145 -13.59 -14.75 6.78
N THR A 146 -14.19 -14.96 7.96
CA THR A 146 -14.90 -13.91 8.72
C THR A 146 -14.14 -13.43 9.96
N ALA A 147 -12.98 -14.02 10.25
CA ALA A 147 -12.15 -13.68 11.39
C ALA A 147 -10.66 -13.77 11.02
N ASN A 148 -9.83 -13.00 11.74
CA ASN A 148 -8.38 -13.03 11.60
C ASN A 148 -7.85 -14.44 11.80
N LYS A 149 -6.89 -14.86 10.97
CA LYS A 149 -6.37 -16.22 11.02
C LYS A 149 -4.94 -16.32 10.52
N ALA A 150 -4.12 -17.15 11.17
CA ALA A 150 -2.91 -17.66 10.55
C ALA A 150 -3.27 -18.84 9.65
N ILE A 151 -3.08 -18.66 8.34
CA ILE A 151 -3.35 -19.69 7.33
C ILE A 151 -2.08 -20.44 6.92
N GLY A 152 -0.90 -19.95 7.33
CA GLY A 152 0.38 -20.52 6.91
C GLY A 152 0.50 -20.53 5.38
N LYS A 153 0.99 -21.63 4.82
CA LYS A 153 0.89 -21.90 3.38
C LYS A 153 -0.40 -22.67 3.09
N LEU A 154 -1.47 -21.97 2.73
CA LEU A 154 -2.75 -22.61 2.41
C LEU A 154 -2.76 -23.11 0.97
N SER A 155 -2.75 -24.44 0.79
CA SER A 155 -2.99 -25.06 -0.51
C SER A 155 -4.47 -24.93 -0.88
N VAL A 156 -4.78 -24.20 -1.95
CA VAL A 156 -6.15 -23.91 -2.38
C VAL A 156 -6.72 -25.11 -3.15
N PRO A 157 -7.77 -25.79 -2.66
CA PRO A 157 -8.37 -26.92 -3.37
C PRO A 157 -8.98 -26.53 -4.72
N ASP A 158 -8.90 -27.42 -5.73
CA ASP A 158 -9.55 -27.21 -7.04
C ASP A 158 -11.10 -27.10 -6.92
N SER A 159 -11.69 -27.61 -5.83
CA SER A 159 -13.12 -27.47 -5.53
C SER A 159 -13.54 -26.04 -5.16
N TRP A 160 -12.62 -25.18 -4.74
CA TRP A 160 -12.94 -23.77 -4.43
C TRP A 160 -12.89 -22.95 -5.71
N THR A 161 -13.93 -22.18 -5.99
CA THR A 161 -14.02 -21.23 -7.11
C THR A 161 -13.76 -19.80 -6.65
N GLU A 162 -13.98 -19.52 -5.35
CA GLU A 162 -13.79 -18.19 -4.76
C GLU A 162 -13.24 -18.28 -3.33
N ILE A 163 -12.39 -17.32 -2.98
CA ILE A 163 -11.95 -17.04 -1.62
C ILE A 163 -12.40 -15.61 -1.27
N VAL A 164 -13.10 -15.46 -0.16
CA VAL A 164 -13.57 -14.17 0.36
C VAL A 164 -12.87 -13.86 1.67
N ILE A 165 -12.16 -12.74 1.72
CA ILE A 165 -11.59 -12.16 2.94
C ILE A 165 -12.60 -11.12 3.44
N GLY A 166 -13.17 -11.36 4.63
CA GLY A 166 -14.12 -10.43 5.25
C GLY A 166 -13.54 -9.03 5.46
N ALA A 167 -14.42 -8.04 5.65
CA ALA A 167 -13.96 -6.71 6.07
C ALA A 167 -13.40 -6.81 7.50
N GLY A 168 -12.29 -6.10 7.76
CA GLY A 168 -11.58 -6.23 9.05
C GLY A 168 -10.80 -7.53 9.25
N VAL A 169 -10.78 -8.43 8.25
CA VAL A 169 -10.11 -9.73 8.36
C VAL A 169 -8.69 -9.65 7.83
N THR A 170 -7.74 -10.06 8.67
CA THR A 170 -6.33 -10.26 8.34
C THR A 170 -5.99 -11.75 8.33
N LEU A 171 -5.51 -12.23 7.19
CA LEU A 171 -4.98 -13.57 7.02
C LEU A 171 -3.45 -13.52 7.02
N LYS A 172 -2.81 -14.22 7.96
CA LYS A 172 -1.34 -14.34 8.04
C LYS A 172 -0.89 -15.60 7.34
N GLY A 173 -0.21 -15.46 6.20
CA GLY A 173 0.26 -16.57 5.38
C GLY A 173 0.19 -16.26 3.89
N ASN A 174 -0.03 -17.29 3.09
CA ASN A 174 -0.12 -17.17 1.65
C ASN A 174 -1.09 -18.19 1.03
N PHE A 175 -1.62 -17.85 -0.14
CA PHE A 175 -2.42 -18.77 -0.96
C PHE A 175 -1.52 -19.45 -1.98
N PHE A 176 -1.35 -20.75 -1.83
CA PHE A 176 -0.66 -21.62 -2.78
C PHE A 176 -1.69 -22.32 -3.66
N ILE A 177 -1.70 -22.01 -4.95
CA ILE A 177 -2.65 -22.59 -5.91
C ILE A 177 -1.89 -23.66 -6.71
N PRO A 178 -2.21 -24.96 -6.52
CA PRO A 178 -1.46 -26.06 -7.15
C PRO A 178 -1.41 -25.98 -8.68
N ALA A 179 -0.29 -26.40 -9.26
CA ALA A 179 -0.06 -26.36 -10.71
C ALA A 179 -1.06 -27.21 -11.52
N ASN A 180 -1.64 -28.25 -10.91
CA ASN A 180 -2.65 -29.11 -11.53
C ASN A 180 -4.08 -28.56 -11.42
N ARG A 181 -4.28 -27.37 -10.84
CA ARG A 181 -5.60 -26.72 -10.82
C ARG A 181 -6.03 -26.40 -12.25
N THR A 182 -7.30 -26.69 -12.56
CA THR A 182 -7.85 -26.47 -13.91
C THR A 182 -8.91 -25.38 -13.94
N LYS A 183 -9.53 -25.08 -12.78
CA LYS A 183 -10.62 -24.10 -12.69
C LYS A 183 -10.12 -22.70 -12.41
N ALA A 184 -10.83 -21.71 -12.94
CA ALA A 184 -10.63 -20.31 -12.58
C ALA A 184 -10.77 -20.11 -11.06
N LEU A 185 -10.08 -19.12 -10.50
CA LEU A 185 -10.15 -18.77 -9.08
C LEU A 185 -10.32 -17.27 -8.93
N THR A 186 -11.21 -16.87 -8.03
CA THR A 186 -11.32 -15.47 -7.57
C THR A 186 -10.91 -15.36 -6.11
N ILE A 187 -10.11 -14.36 -5.76
CA ILE A 187 -9.76 -14.00 -4.38
C ILE A 187 -10.18 -12.55 -4.17
N THR A 188 -11.16 -12.33 -3.30
CA THR A 188 -11.80 -11.03 -3.10
C THR A 188 -11.74 -10.61 -1.63
N GLY A 189 -11.35 -9.37 -1.36
CA GLY A 189 -11.63 -8.71 -0.08
C GLY A 189 -12.96 -7.98 -0.11
N ARG A 190 -13.68 -7.98 1.00
CA ARG A 190 -14.90 -7.17 1.16
C ARG A 190 -14.59 -5.69 1.30
N ASP A 191 -13.39 -5.35 1.73
CA ASP A 191 -12.94 -3.97 1.88
C ASP A 191 -11.43 -3.87 1.63
N LYS A 192 -11.03 -3.03 0.67
CA LYS A 192 -9.63 -2.97 0.23
C LYS A 192 -8.65 -2.48 1.30
N GLN A 193 -9.10 -1.80 2.36
CA GLN A 193 -8.23 -1.28 3.41
C GLN A 193 -8.08 -2.27 4.57
N THR A 194 -9.12 -3.06 4.83
CA THR A 194 -9.26 -3.87 6.04
C THR A 194 -9.31 -5.37 5.78
N SER A 195 -9.59 -5.81 4.56
CA SER A 195 -9.35 -7.19 4.12
C SER A 195 -7.89 -7.33 3.74
N GLN A 196 -7.13 -8.09 4.52
CA GLN A 196 -5.67 -8.17 4.40
C GLN A 196 -5.16 -9.59 4.27
N LEU A 197 -4.15 -9.77 3.42
CA LEU A 197 -3.29 -10.93 3.35
C LEU A 197 -1.86 -10.48 3.69
N THR A 198 -1.31 -10.94 4.81
CA THR A 198 0.01 -10.54 5.28
C THR A 198 0.96 -11.73 5.36
N GLY A 199 2.25 -11.51 5.14
CA GLY A 199 3.26 -12.55 5.37
C GLY A 199 3.22 -13.10 6.80
N ASP A 200 3.51 -14.40 6.97
CA ASP A 200 3.52 -15.10 8.27
C ASP A 200 4.91 -15.20 8.91
N GLY A 201 5.88 -14.41 8.45
CA GLY A 201 7.25 -14.51 8.95
C GLY A 201 8.26 -13.68 8.16
N PRO A 202 9.56 -13.94 8.36
CA PRO A 202 10.63 -13.21 7.68
C PRO A 202 10.64 -13.51 6.18
N HIS A 203 11.34 -12.64 5.44
CA HIS A 203 11.62 -12.84 4.02
C HIS A 203 12.30 -14.19 3.76
N VAL A 204 11.86 -14.87 2.70
CA VAL A 204 12.39 -16.14 2.21
C VAL A 204 12.31 -16.14 0.68
N LYS A 205 13.43 -16.39 0.00
CA LYS A 205 13.50 -16.52 -1.47
C LYS A 205 12.88 -17.84 -1.96
N ASP A 206 11.56 -17.96 -1.84
CA ASP A 206 10.77 -19.12 -2.25
C ASP A 206 9.47 -18.64 -2.91
N TYR A 207 9.30 -18.93 -4.20
CA TYR A 207 8.09 -18.58 -4.95
C TYR A 207 6.82 -19.21 -4.35
N ALA A 208 6.93 -20.35 -3.66
CA ALA A 208 5.80 -20.96 -2.96
C ALA A 208 5.37 -20.18 -1.71
N ARG A 209 6.11 -19.13 -1.33
CA ARG A 209 5.86 -18.22 -0.21
C ARG A 209 5.50 -16.79 -0.64
N ALA A 210 5.35 -16.54 -1.95
CA ALA A 210 4.70 -15.33 -2.42
C ALA A 210 3.26 -15.26 -1.88
N GLY A 211 2.72 -14.05 -1.65
CA GLY A 211 1.39 -13.84 -1.06
C GLY A 211 0.30 -14.63 -1.78
N VAL A 212 0.29 -14.56 -3.11
CA VAL A 212 -0.45 -15.49 -3.99
C VAL A 212 0.53 -16.13 -4.96
N THR A 213 0.50 -17.46 -5.08
CA THR A 213 1.42 -18.20 -5.96
C THR A 213 0.71 -19.28 -6.76
N THR A 214 1.01 -19.35 -8.06
CA THR A 214 0.54 -20.42 -8.93
C THR A 214 1.43 -20.63 -10.16
N GLU A 215 1.50 -21.89 -10.62
CA GLU A 215 1.98 -22.22 -11.96
C GLU A 215 0.85 -22.74 -12.87
N ALA A 216 -0.39 -22.77 -12.36
CA ALA A 216 -1.53 -23.26 -13.13
C ALA A 216 -1.88 -22.30 -14.28
N LYS A 217 -2.25 -22.85 -15.43
CA LYS A 217 -2.75 -22.08 -16.58
C LYS A 217 -4.25 -21.87 -16.44
N ILE A 218 -4.64 -20.92 -15.58
CA ILE A 218 -6.03 -20.59 -15.28
C ILE A 218 -6.28 -19.08 -15.39
N LYS A 219 -7.54 -18.68 -15.40
CA LYS A 219 -7.91 -17.31 -15.05
C LYS A 219 -7.85 -17.13 -13.53
N LEU A 220 -7.00 -16.23 -13.06
CA LEU A 220 -6.90 -15.84 -11.66
C LEU A 220 -7.39 -14.41 -11.51
N THR A 221 -8.33 -14.17 -10.61
CA THR A 221 -8.88 -12.83 -10.35
C THR A 221 -8.59 -12.42 -8.91
N LEU A 222 -7.93 -11.27 -8.71
CA LEU A 222 -7.60 -10.71 -7.40
C LEU A 222 -8.29 -9.36 -7.24
N ARG A 223 -9.12 -9.19 -6.21
CA ARG A 223 -9.96 -7.99 -6.06
C ARG A 223 -10.04 -7.44 -4.65
N THR A 224 -9.89 -6.13 -4.49
CA THR A 224 -10.39 -5.38 -3.33
C THR A 224 -9.82 -5.86 -1.98
N TYR A 225 -8.56 -6.28 -1.92
CA TYR A 225 -7.86 -6.55 -0.66
C TYR A 225 -6.44 -5.95 -0.67
N THR A 226 -5.84 -5.81 0.52
CA THR A 226 -4.44 -5.40 0.65
C THR A 226 -3.56 -6.62 0.87
N SER A 227 -2.50 -6.76 0.08
CA SER A 227 -1.38 -7.66 0.35
C SER A 227 -0.28 -6.87 1.07
N VAL A 228 0.15 -7.33 2.24
CA VAL A 228 1.09 -6.61 3.12
C VAL A 228 2.31 -7.48 3.43
N ASN A 229 3.52 -6.95 3.23
CA ASN A 229 4.76 -7.57 3.69
C ASN A 229 4.85 -9.09 3.41
N PRO A 230 4.64 -9.54 2.16
CA PRO A 230 4.74 -10.96 1.82
C PRO A 230 6.15 -11.48 2.12
N ARG A 231 6.30 -12.80 2.28
CA ARG A 231 7.62 -13.39 2.55
C ARG A 231 8.54 -13.39 1.34
N PHE A 232 7.99 -13.19 0.15
CA PHE A 232 8.75 -12.99 -1.07
C PHE A 232 7.96 -11.99 -1.91
N TYR A 233 7.37 -12.42 -3.03
CA TYR A 233 6.57 -11.54 -3.89
C TYR A 233 5.17 -11.33 -3.33
N HIS A 234 4.52 -10.22 -3.68
CA HIS A 234 3.08 -10.10 -3.46
C HIS A 234 2.32 -11.15 -4.27
N MET A 235 2.73 -11.36 -5.53
CA MET A 235 2.17 -12.39 -6.39
C MET A 235 3.20 -12.97 -7.36
N TRP A 236 3.14 -14.29 -7.55
CA TRP A 236 3.85 -15.00 -8.61
C TRP A 236 2.94 -16.00 -9.32
N ALA A 237 2.53 -15.67 -10.55
CA ALA A 237 1.48 -16.37 -11.31
C ALA A 237 1.79 -16.41 -12.81
N LYS A 238 3.06 -16.67 -13.19
CA LYS A 238 3.61 -16.52 -14.56
C LYS A 238 2.82 -17.21 -15.70
N ASN A 239 2.03 -18.23 -15.41
CA ASN A 239 1.27 -18.99 -16.41
C ASN A 239 -0.23 -18.65 -16.40
N ALA A 240 -0.72 -17.94 -15.39
CA ALA A 240 -2.12 -17.60 -15.25
C ALA A 240 -2.42 -16.27 -15.95
N HIS A 241 -3.56 -16.18 -16.63
CA HIS A 241 -4.11 -14.89 -17.02
C HIS A 241 -4.67 -14.24 -15.74
N VAL A 242 -4.00 -13.20 -15.25
CA VAL A 242 -4.37 -12.52 -14.01
C VAL A 242 -5.17 -11.25 -14.28
N VAL A 243 -6.30 -11.10 -13.60
CA VAL A 243 -7.05 -9.84 -13.49
C VAL A 243 -6.92 -9.32 -12.06
N MET A 244 -6.11 -8.27 -11.87
CA MET A 244 -5.86 -7.61 -10.59
C MET A 244 -6.57 -6.27 -10.56
N SER A 245 -7.57 -6.09 -9.68
CA SER A 245 -8.44 -4.91 -9.68
C SER A 245 -8.71 -4.38 -8.28
N GLY A 246 -8.51 -3.08 -8.03
CA GLY A 246 -8.83 -2.50 -6.72
C GLY A 246 -7.89 -2.94 -5.58
N MET A 247 -6.68 -3.36 -5.92
CA MET A 247 -5.72 -3.94 -4.98
C MET A 247 -4.83 -2.90 -4.31
N ARG A 248 -4.20 -3.29 -3.19
CA ARG A 248 -3.06 -2.56 -2.60
C ARG A 248 -1.95 -3.54 -2.29
N TYR A 249 -0.80 -3.39 -2.91
CA TYR A 249 0.42 -4.10 -2.55
C TYR A 249 1.29 -3.16 -1.75
N LEU A 250 1.52 -3.49 -0.48
CA LEU A 250 2.26 -2.66 0.45
C LEU A 250 3.42 -3.45 1.04
N ASP A 251 4.62 -2.97 0.82
CA ASP A 251 5.78 -3.36 1.60
C ASP A 251 6.25 -2.20 2.48
N THR A 252 5.87 -2.29 3.76
CA THR A 252 6.20 -1.30 4.78
C THR A 252 7.52 -1.61 5.48
N ARG A 253 8.31 -2.57 4.97
CA ARG A 253 9.62 -2.94 5.52
C ARG A 253 10.68 -2.13 4.79
N ASP A 254 11.32 -1.22 5.51
CA ASP A 254 12.36 -0.32 5.00
C ASP A 254 13.71 -1.05 4.79
N LEU A 255 13.73 -2.07 3.93
CA LEU A 255 14.89 -2.97 3.81
C LEU A 255 15.50 -3.10 2.41
N GLY A 256 14.99 -2.41 1.38
CA GLY A 256 15.66 -2.23 0.08
C GLY A 256 16.06 -3.49 -0.74
N SER A 257 15.91 -4.69 -0.20
CA SER A 257 16.46 -5.95 -0.74
C SER A 257 15.71 -7.17 -0.22
N ASN A 258 14.40 -7.03 -0.01
CA ASN A 258 13.54 -8.11 0.46
C ASN A 258 12.75 -8.81 -0.65
N ASN A 259 13.09 -8.53 -1.92
CA ASN A 259 12.47 -9.12 -3.11
C ASN A 259 10.94 -9.16 -2.99
N SER A 260 10.36 -8.01 -2.67
CA SER A 260 8.93 -7.81 -2.49
C SER A 260 8.23 -7.47 -3.80
N ASP A 261 8.62 -8.13 -4.88
CA ASP A 261 8.12 -7.86 -6.22
C ASP A 261 6.59 -7.88 -6.25
N GLY A 262 6.01 -6.99 -7.03
CA GLY A 262 4.56 -6.80 -7.08
C GLY A 262 3.87 -7.86 -7.93
N PHE A 263 3.68 -7.55 -9.21
CA PHE A 263 2.88 -8.31 -10.15
C PHE A 263 3.75 -9.15 -11.11
N SER A 264 3.45 -10.44 -11.18
CA SER A 264 4.00 -11.38 -12.17
C SER A 264 2.88 -12.31 -12.65
N GLY A 265 2.27 -11.98 -13.78
CA GLY A 265 1.19 -12.75 -14.42
C GLY A 265 1.61 -13.26 -15.81
N GLY A 266 0.82 -14.18 -16.36
CA GLY A 266 0.96 -14.63 -17.74
C GLY A 266 0.37 -13.65 -18.77
N ASP A 267 0.29 -14.11 -20.00
CA ASP A 267 -0.14 -13.34 -21.17
C ASP A 267 -1.57 -12.76 -21.00
N ASP A 268 -1.82 -11.65 -21.67
CA ASP A 268 -3.07 -10.88 -21.65
C ASP A 268 -3.57 -10.46 -20.24
N SER A 269 -2.66 -10.30 -19.28
CA SER A 269 -3.06 -9.93 -17.92
C SER A 269 -3.45 -8.45 -17.78
N LEU A 270 -4.21 -8.14 -16.73
CA LEU A 270 -4.72 -6.80 -16.42
C LEU A 270 -4.40 -6.40 -14.98
N ILE A 271 -3.90 -5.18 -14.81
CA ILE A 271 -3.80 -4.45 -13.55
C ILE A 271 -4.69 -3.22 -13.67
N GLU A 272 -5.64 -3.02 -12.76
CA GLU A 272 -6.47 -1.82 -12.75
C GLU A 272 -6.78 -1.30 -11.35
N ASN A 273 -6.97 0.02 -11.21
CA ASN A 273 -7.44 0.64 -9.98
C ASN A 273 -6.62 0.26 -8.74
N THR A 274 -5.30 0.12 -8.91
CA THR A 274 -4.42 -0.52 -7.92
C THR A 274 -3.33 0.44 -7.44
N LEU A 275 -2.91 0.27 -6.18
CA LEU A 275 -1.68 0.86 -5.64
C LEU A 275 -0.63 -0.25 -5.47
N ILE A 276 0.57 -0.05 -6.01
CA ILE A 276 1.73 -0.93 -5.79
C ILE A 276 2.84 -0.11 -5.13
N ASP A 277 3.20 -0.47 -3.91
CA ASP A 277 4.29 0.12 -3.13
C ASP A 277 5.19 -1.02 -2.64
N THR A 278 6.21 -1.30 -3.44
CA THR A 278 7.11 -2.45 -3.28
C THR A 278 8.56 -1.99 -3.30
N TRP A 279 9.46 -2.78 -2.72
CA TRP A 279 10.90 -2.51 -2.70
C TRP A 279 11.67 -3.32 -3.75
N ASP A 280 10.98 -3.78 -4.79
CA ASP A 280 11.53 -4.47 -5.95
C ASP A 280 10.57 -4.29 -7.15
N ASP A 281 10.82 -5.01 -8.25
CA ASP A 281 10.06 -4.96 -9.49
C ASP A 281 8.53 -4.95 -9.28
N SER A 282 7.86 -3.85 -9.64
CA SER A 282 6.43 -3.66 -9.33
C SER A 282 5.52 -4.38 -10.31
N ALA A 283 5.79 -4.33 -11.61
CA ALA A 283 5.08 -5.09 -12.62
C ALA A 283 6.04 -5.68 -13.67
N LYS A 284 5.95 -6.98 -13.88
CA LYS A 284 6.84 -7.75 -14.76
C LYS A 284 6.19 -8.03 -16.10
N LEU A 285 6.75 -7.46 -17.17
CA LEU A 285 6.30 -7.68 -18.56
C LEU A 285 6.88 -8.99 -19.13
N TYR A 286 7.06 -10.06 -18.36
CA TYR A 286 7.96 -11.15 -18.77
C TYR A 286 7.35 -12.11 -19.80
N THR A 287 6.05 -12.29 -19.72
CA THR A 287 5.32 -13.37 -20.38
C THR A 287 4.08 -12.79 -21.04
N GLY A 288 4.26 -12.20 -22.23
CA GLY A 288 3.17 -11.71 -23.05
C GLY A 288 2.73 -10.27 -22.76
N ASP A 289 1.53 -9.95 -23.18
CA ASP A 289 0.94 -8.62 -23.10
C ASP A 289 0.36 -8.34 -21.70
N LEU A 290 0.43 -7.07 -21.29
CA LEU A 290 -0.01 -6.58 -19.99
C LEU A 290 -0.75 -5.25 -20.14
N THR A 291 -1.97 -5.16 -19.64
CA THR A 291 -2.68 -3.88 -19.56
C THR A 291 -2.61 -3.33 -18.14
N ILE A 292 -2.29 -2.04 -18.01
CA ILE A 292 -2.27 -1.32 -16.74
C ILE A 292 -3.16 -0.08 -16.85
N ARG A 293 -4.22 -0.02 -16.03
CA ARG A 293 -5.19 1.07 -16.01
C ARG A 293 -5.30 1.72 -14.63
N ASP A 294 -5.42 3.04 -14.55
CA ASP A 294 -5.75 3.77 -13.31
C ASP A 294 -4.96 3.27 -12.09
N THR A 295 -3.65 3.11 -12.25
CA THR A 295 -2.78 2.43 -11.29
C THR A 295 -1.67 3.36 -10.86
N THR A 296 -1.36 3.36 -9.57
CA THR A 296 -0.23 4.09 -9.00
C THR A 296 0.84 3.12 -8.55
N ILE A 297 2.08 3.35 -8.98
CA ILE A 297 3.27 2.65 -8.51
C ILE A 297 4.15 3.62 -7.75
N VAL A 298 4.47 3.30 -6.50
CA VAL A 298 5.49 3.98 -5.71
C VAL A 298 6.83 3.31 -6.02
N HIS A 299 7.67 4.02 -6.77
CA HIS A 299 9.00 3.55 -7.14
C HIS A 299 9.96 3.86 -5.99
N ASN A 300 10.19 2.85 -5.15
CA ASN A 300 11.24 2.88 -4.13
C ASN A 300 12.62 2.61 -4.77
N ARG A 301 13.68 2.56 -3.97
CA ARG A 301 15.08 2.51 -4.44
C ARG A 301 15.42 1.34 -5.38
N ASN A 302 14.86 0.16 -5.09
CA ASN A 302 15.22 -1.09 -5.73
C ASN A 302 14.13 -1.61 -6.67
N GLY A 303 14.53 -2.15 -7.81
CA GLY A 303 13.63 -2.72 -8.82
C GLY A 303 12.99 -1.64 -9.70
N ALA A 304 12.21 -2.09 -10.68
CA ALA A 304 11.55 -1.21 -11.65
C ALA A 304 10.03 -1.23 -11.54
N PRO A 305 9.35 -0.08 -11.73
CA PRO A 305 7.90 -0.02 -11.92
C PRO A 305 7.44 -0.97 -13.02
N ILE A 306 8.11 -0.94 -14.18
CA ILE A 306 7.92 -1.88 -15.28
C ILE A 306 9.26 -2.56 -15.55
N GLN A 307 9.40 -3.79 -15.05
CA GLN A 307 10.56 -4.62 -15.34
C GLN A 307 10.28 -5.47 -16.58
N MET A 308 11.17 -5.39 -17.57
CA MET A 308 11.05 -6.16 -18.79
C MET A 308 11.71 -7.53 -18.63
N ALA A 309 12.93 -7.61 -18.15
CA ALA A 309 13.55 -8.93 -17.93
C ALA A 309 14.74 -8.85 -16.99
N TRP A 310 15.17 -10.03 -16.56
CA TRP A 310 16.50 -10.32 -15.99
C TRP A 310 17.33 -11.22 -16.92
N GLY A 311 16.88 -11.43 -18.17
CA GLY A 311 17.44 -12.40 -19.11
C GLY A 311 16.79 -12.34 -20.50
N ASP A 312 17.01 -13.39 -21.29
CA ASP A 312 16.38 -13.56 -22.60
C ASP A 312 15.00 -14.21 -22.43
N TYR A 313 14.01 -13.35 -22.19
CA TYR A 313 12.60 -13.72 -22.08
C TYR A 313 11.87 -13.39 -23.38
N GLY A 314 10.62 -13.85 -23.53
CA GLY A 314 9.82 -13.59 -24.72
C GLY A 314 9.46 -12.12 -24.93
N LYS A 315 8.61 -11.88 -25.94
CA LYS A 315 8.08 -10.56 -26.30
C LYS A 315 6.88 -10.20 -25.43
N GLY A 316 6.54 -8.91 -25.40
CA GLY A 316 5.33 -8.41 -24.75
C GLY A 316 5.10 -6.92 -24.98
N THR A 317 3.84 -6.52 -24.92
CA THR A 317 3.36 -5.14 -24.97
C THR A 317 2.73 -4.77 -23.63
N ALA A 318 3.23 -3.69 -22.99
CA ALA A 318 2.51 -3.05 -21.90
C ALA A 318 1.61 -1.94 -22.46
N ILE A 319 0.30 -2.03 -22.24
CA ILE A 319 -0.66 -0.97 -22.57
C ILE A 319 -0.92 -0.16 -21.29
N LEU A 320 -0.61 1.14 -21.33
CA LEU A 320 -0.74 2.06 -20.21
C LEU A 320 -1.88 3.04 -20.45
N ASP A 321 -2.86 3.03 -19.56
CA ASP A 321 -4.06 3.87 -19.59
C ASP A 321 -4.29 4.47 -18.18
N GLY A 322 -3.55 5.53 -17.84
CA GLY A 322 -3.60 6.12 -16.50
C GLY A 322 -2.63 5.47 -15.50
N LEU A 323 -1.41 5.14 -15.93
CA LEU A 323 -0.33 4.74 -15.01
C LEU A 323 0.32 6.00 -14.40
N THR A 324 0.33 6.10 -13.08
CA THR A 324 1.15 7.07 -12.33
C THR A 324 2.32 6.37 -11.67
N VAL A 325 3.55 6.85 -11.89
CA VAL A 325 4.75 6.41 -11.17
C VAL A 325 5.26 7.54 -10.28
N ILE A 326 5.46 7.24 -9.01
CA ILE A 326 5.93 8.20 -8.00
C ILE A 326 7.34 7.79 -7.56
N SER A 327 8.34 8.61 -7.89
CA SER A 327 9.70 8.46 -7.38
C SER A 327 9.75 8.73 -5.87
N ASN A 328 10.10 7.70 -5.11
CA ASN A 328 10.13 7.69 -3.65
C ASN A 328 11.49 7.25 -3.06
N SER A 329 12.61 7.75 -3.58
CA SER A 329 13.93 7.53 -2.97
C SER A 329 14.80 8.78 -3.01
N SER A 330 15.46 9.10 -1.89
CA SER A 330 16.45 10.18 -1.80
C SER A 330 17.83 9.76 -2.33
N ASP A 331 18.11 8.45 -2.32
CA ASP A 331 19.45 7.89 -2.54
C ASP A 331 19.65 7.39 -3.98
N GLY A 332 18.73 7.76 -4.87
CA GLY A 332 18.69 7.30 -6.25
C GLY A 332 18.12 5.89 -6.42
N TYR A 333 18.31 5.35 -7.62
CA TYR A 333 17.66 4.12 -8.07
C TYR A 333 18.65 3.18 -8.75
N ASN A 334 18.52 1.88 -8.50
CA ASN A 334 19.32 0.90 -9.25
C ASN A 334 18.75 0.62 -10.65
N GLN A 335 17.46 0.88 -10.85
CA GLN A 335 16.69 0.66 -12.08
C GLN A 335 15.90 1.93 -12.48
N GLY A 336 15.46 2.01 -13.73
CA GLY A 336 14.58 3.08 -14.21
C GLY A 336 13.11 2.72 -14.08
N VAL A 337 12.22 3.60 -14.57
CA VAL A 337 10.79 3.33 -14.65
C VAL A 337 10.51 2.14 -15.57
N PHE A 338 11.11 2.17 -16.76
CA PHE A 338 11.14 1.07 -17.72
C PHE A 338 12.55 0.48 -17.74
N SER A 339 12.70 -0.72 -17.18
CA SER A 339 14.01 -1.36 -17.07
C SER A 339 14.11 -2.64 -17.85
N TRP A 340 15.33 -2.91 -18.30
CA TRP A 340 15.76 -4.21 -18.79
C TRP A 340 17.09 -4.56 -18.14
N ALA A 341 17.12 -5.65 -17.39
CA ALA A 341 18.34 -6.19 -16.83
C ALA A 341 18.67 -7.54 -17.50
N GLY A 342 19.94 -7.77 -17.84
CA GLY A 342 20.38 -9.04 -18.46
C GLY A 342 19.77 -9.37 -19.83
N GLY A 343 20.24 -10.49 -20.40
CA GLY A 343 19.85 -10.97 -21.74
C GLY A 343 20.72 -10.42 -22.86
N THR A 344 21.04 -11.25 -23.84
CA THR A 344 21.97 -10.91 -24.94
C THR A 344 21.37 -11.06 -26.33
N GLN A 345 20.26 -11.78 -26.46
CA GLN A 345 19.56 -11.96 -27.73
C GLN A 345 18.84 -10.68 -28.13
N ALA A 346 18.72 -10.42 -29.42
CA ALA A 346 17.95 -9.27 -29.88
C ALA A 346 16.47 -9.44 -29.49
N ASP A 347 15.91 -8.43 -28.82
CA ASP A 347 14.50 -8.44 -28.43
C ASP A 347 13.93 -7.02 -28.43
N THR A 348 12.62 -6.92 -28.64
CA THR A 348 11.87 -5.67 -28.65
C THR A 348 10.61 -5.81 -27.82
N ARG A 349 10.39 -4.83 -26.95
CA ARG A 349 9.17 -4.71 -26.15
C ARG A 349 8.55 -3.36 -26.35
N THR A 350 7.22 -3.35 -26.29
CA THR A 350 6.44 -2.16 -26.58
C THR A 350 5.79 -1.65 -25.30
N ILE A 351 5.93 -0.35 -25.06
CA ILE A 351 5.12 0.42 -24.11
C ILE A 351 4.17 1.26 -24.96
N ARG A 352 2.88 0.93 -24.94
CA ARG A 352 1.84 1.66 -25.66
C ARG A 352 1.05 2.50 -24.67
N ILE A 353 1.10 3.81 -24.82
CA ILE A 353 0.44 4.77 -23.94
C ILE A 353 -0.82 5.29 -24.65
N VAL A 354 -1.96 5.13 -23.99
CA VAL A 354 -3.29 5.48 -24.51
C VAL A 354 -4.12 6.18 -23.44
N GLY A 355 -5.27 6.73 -23.83
CA GLY A 355 -6.29 7.22 -22.89
C GLY A 355 -5.75 8.21 -21.86
N ALA A 356 -5.89 7.90 -20.58
CA ALA A 356 -5.42 8.75 -19.47
C ALA A 356 -3.89 8.84 -19.37
N GLY A 357 -3.17 8.05 -20.18
CA GLY A 357 -1.75 8.22 -20.44
C GLY A 357 -0.83 7.69 -19.34
N PHE A 358 0.33 8.34 -19.21
CA PHE A 358 1.38 7.98 -18.27
C PHE A 358 1.92 9.24 -17.59
N VAL A 359 1.99 9.22 -16.25
CA VAL A 359 2.40 10.35 -15.43
C VAL A 359 3.55 9.95 -14.53
N ARG A 360 4.55 10.84 -14.43
CA ARG A 360 5.66 10.72 -13.48
C ARG A 360 5.57 11.82 -12.44
N LYS A 361 5.75 11.45 -11.18
CA LYS A 361 5.79 12.37 -10.04
C LYS A 361 7.02 12.06 -9.19
N VAL A 362 7.45 13.04 -8.40
CA VAL A 362 8.54 12.89 -7.43
C VAL A 362 8.00 13.32 -6.09
N ASN A 363 8.15 12.47 -5.08
CA ASN A 363 7.78 12.85 -3.71
C ASN A 363 8.71 13.95 -3.19
N PRO A 364 8.22 14.84 -2.30
CA PRO A 364 9.06 15.89 -1.70
C PRO A 364 10.35 15.32 -1.08
N GLY A 365 11.49 15.93 -1.40
CA GLY A 365 12.81 15.50 -0.91
C GLY A 365 13.39 14.26 -1.59
N MET A 366 12.71 13.67 -2.57
CA MET A 366 13.18 12.53 -3.34
C MET A 366 13.83 12.98 -4.66
N VAL A 367 14.65 12.12 -5.25
CA VAL A 367 15.22 12.36 -6.58
C VAL A 367 14.34 11.70 -7.65
N GLU A 368 14.36 12.25 -8.86
CA GLU A 368 13.63 11.67 -9.98
C GLU A 368 14.31 10.38 -10.47
N ALA A 369 13.55 9.30 -10.62
CA ALA A 369 14.08 8.04 -11.16
C ALA A 369 14.42 8.18 -12.65
N PRO A 370 15.47 7.52 -13.16
CA PRO A 370 15.69 7.40 -14.59
C PRO A 370 14.44 6.85 -15.29
N LEU A 371 14.14 7.34 -16.49
CA LEU A 371 13.00 6.85 -17.24
C LEU A 371 13.29 5.45 -17.81
N TYR A 372 14.47 5.29 -18.40
CA TYR A 372 14.92 4.04 -19.01
C TYR A 372 16.21 3.56 -18.35
N ALA A 373 16.31 2.26 -18.08
CA ALA A 373 17.58 1.68 -17.67
C ALA A 373 17.84 0.33 -18.34
N PHE A 374 19.04 0.19 -18.89
CA PHE A 374 19.60 -1.05 -19.39
C PHE A 374 20.72 -1.47 -18.44
N LYS A 375 20.59 -2.60 -17.76
CA LYS A 375 21.49 -3.02 -16.67
C LYS A 375 22.00 -4.44 -16.86
N ASP A 376 22.99 -4.81 -16.05
CA ASP A 376 23.47 -6.19 -15.90
C ASP A 376 23.90 -6.87 -17.21
N GLY A 377 24.68 -6.14 -18.01
CA GLY A 377 25.26 -6.67 -19.24
C GLY A 377 24.25 -6.91 -20.38
N VAL A 378 23.05 -6.32 -20.29
CA VAL A 378 22.02 -6.43 -21.32
C VAL A 378 22.49 -5.92 -22.70
N LYS A 379 22.15 -6.65 -23.77
CA LYS A 379 22.54 -6.31 -25.15
C LYS A 379 21.39 -6.41 -26.12
N ASN A 380 21.47 -5.60 -27.17
CA ASN A 380 20.60 -5.65 -28.37
C ASN A 380 19.11 -5.53 -28.07
N LYS A 381 18.73 -4.79 -27.01
CA LYS A 381 17.33 -4.61 -26.62
C LYS A 381 16.77 -3.31 -27.17
N THR A 382 15.53 -3.36 -27.63
CA THR A 382 14.78 -2.17 -28.04
C THR A 382 13.56 -1.99 -27.16
N ILE A 383 13.48 -0.84 -26.48
CA ILE A 383 12.23 -0.37 -25.87
C ILE A 383 11.53 0.51 -26.90
N ARG A 384 10.41 0.04 -27.43
CA ARG A 384 9.54 0.83 -28.30
C ARG A 384 8.48 1.52 -27.45
N VAL A 385 8.33 2.83 -27.60
CA VAL A 385 7.27 3.59 -26.95
C VAL A 385 6.35 4.17 -28.02
N GLU A 386 5.06 3.89 -27.89
CA GLU A 386 4.00 4.32 -28.81
C GLU A 386 3.02 5.21 -28.04
N GLY A 387 2.82 6.46 -28.48
CA GLY A 387 1.88 7.39 -27.83
C GLY A 387 2.46 8.16 -26.63
N GLY A 388 1.57 8.89 -25.93
CA GLY A 388 1.89 9.69 -24.75
C GLY A 388 2.41 11.10 -25.05
N ASP A 389 2.70 11.86 -24.00
CA ASP A 389 3.30 13.21 -24.09
C ASP A 389 4.80 13.10 -24.39
N CYS A 390 5.26 13.70 -25.49
CA CYS A 390 6.67 13.63 -25.90
C CYS A 390 7.65 14.16 -24.84
N ALA A 391 7.27 15.16 -24.04
CA ALA A 391 8.11 15.69 -22.97
C ALA A 391 8.28 14.69 -21.82
N VAL A 392 7.31 13.79 -21.63
CA VAL A 392 7.33 12.77 -20.57
C VAL A 392 8.10 11.53 -21.01
N VAL A 393 7.99 11.11 -22.28
CA VAL A 393 8.50 9.80 -22.73
C VAL A 393 9.80 9.86 -23.53
N ARG A 394 10.27 11.04 -23.97
CA ARG A 394 11.48 11.15 -24.77
C ARG A 394 12.71 10.59 -24.01
N SER A 395 13.45 9.71 -24.68
CA SER A 395 14.77 9.26 -24.21
C SER A 395 15.82 10.34 -24.44
N THR A 396 16.59 10.64 -23.40
CA THR A 396 17.70 11.60 -23.39
C THR A 396 18.89 11.00 -22.66
N SER A 397 20.06 11.61 -22.77
CA SER A 397 21.23 11.20 -21.97
C SER A 397 21.03 11.37 -20.46
N ALA A 398 20.10 12.25 -20.04
CA ALA A 398 19.83 12.53 -18.63
C ALA A 398 18.89 11.51 -17.98
N ASN A 399 17.99 10.89 -18.75
CA ASN A 399 16.97 9.96 -18.22
C ASN A 399 17.10 8.52 -18.72
N THR A 400 18.10 8.21 -19.56
CA THR A 400 18.41 6.86 -20.04
C THR A 400 19.76 6.40 -19.51
N VAL A 401 19.75 5.35 -18.70
CA VAL A 401 20.97 4.77 -18.11
C VAL A 401 21.39 3.53 -18.90
N GLN A 402 22.65 3.53 -19.36
CA GLN A 402 23.32 2.35 -19.89
C GLN A 402 24.31 1.83 -18.84
N GLY A 403 24.08 0.62 -18.34
CA GLY A 403 24.91 -0.02 -17.34
C GLY A 403 26.24 -0.52 -17.90
N VAL A 404 27.10 -1.01 -17.01
CA VAL A 404 28.39 -1.61 -17.39
C VAL A 404 28.15 -2.81 -18.30
N ASN A 405 29.00 -2.96 -19.32
CA ASN A 405 28.97 -4.05 -20.31
C ASN A 405 27.67 -4.16 -21.14
N THR A 406 26.90 -3.08 -21.22
CA THR A 406 25.71 -2.99 -22.07
C THR A 406 26.06 -2.47 -23.47
N SER A 407 25.37 -2.94 -24.52
CA SER A 407 25.66 -2.54 -25.90
C SER A 407 24.49 -2.78 -26.84
N GLY A 408 24.32 -1.94 -27.87
CA GLY A 408 23.31 -2.13 -28.91
C GLY A 408 21.86 -1.92 -28.43
N ASN A 409 21.68 -1.40 -27.22
CA ASN A 409 20.37 -1.10 -26.66
C ASN A 409 19.88 0.27 -27.12
N LYS A 410 18.58 0.41 -27.35
CA LYS A 410 17.98 1.68 -27.76
C LYS A 410 16.55 1.84 -27.30
N VAL A 411 16.13 3.09 -27.22
CA VAL A 411 14.74 3.49 -27.04
C VAL A 411 14.26 4.13 -28.34
N VAL A 412 13.10 3.71 -28.84
CA VAL A 412 12.47 4.27 -30.03
C VAL A 412 11.11 4.79 -29.63
N VAL A 413 10.91 6.10 -29.73
CA VAL A 413 9.63 6.76 -29.39
C VAL A 413 8.94 7.18 -30.68
N THR A 414 7.65 6.84 -30.81
CA THR A 414 6.84 7.14 -32.00
C THR A 414 5.43 7.55 -31.59
N GLY A 415 4.82 8.47 -32.34
CA GLY A 415 3.41 8.85 -32.17
C GLY A 415 3.09 9.53 -30.84
N CYS A 416 4.07 10.13 -30.17
CA CYS A 416 3.81 11.02 -29.03
C CYS A 416 3.35 12.39 -29.52
N GLU A 417 2.53 13.06 -28.73
CA GLU A 417 1.99 14.40 -28.98
C GLU A 417 2.68 15.48 -28.13
#